data_AF-A0A2T0KFR9-F1
#
_entry.id   AF-A0A2T0KFR9-F1
#
_cell.length_a   1.000
_cell.length_b   1.000
_cell.length_c   1.000
_cell.angle_alpha   90.00
_cell.angle_beta   90.00
_cell.angle_gamma   90.00
#
_symmetry.space_group_name_H-M   'P 1'
#
loop_
_entity.id
_entity.type
_entity.pdbx_description
1 polymer ?
#
loop_
_entity_poly.entity_id
_entity_poly.type
_entity_poly.pdbx_seq_one_letter_code
_entity_poly.pdbx_strand_id
1 'polypeptide(L)'
;MTIGKPAHRYGKALLTVLDEGGRPLGEREVIVEQRSHAFAFGNIGFEFMTVADGAGPPGHAGLWLDVFNTATLPFYWSDFEPQPGRPDTERLHRTAQWFAGHGCRVKGHPLVWHTLAPSWLREKPIHEIEAAVRARIRREVAGMADVIDSWDVINEVVIMPVFRNEEHPNAITRLARVRGRIATVRLAFETARAADPGATLLLNDFDMSTAYECLIEGLLEAGVRIDALGLQSHMHQGYWGEDRTLETLERFARYGLPIHMTETTLLSGDLMPAEIEDLNDFQVPSWPSTPDGEQRQADEIVRHYRTLIGHPSVEAVTYWGLSDDGAWLGAPAGLVRSDGTPKPAYEALRRLIKGEWWLPATVLRTDAAGHLDVTGFLGDYQLSHGGRTAGFTIAAPEPQKVAIALQ
;
A
#
# COMPACT_ATOMS: atom_id res chain seq x y z
N MET A 1 -0.41 -26.92 1.22
CA MET A 1 0.76 -26.89 2.12
C MET A 1 0.38 -26.03 3.32
N THR A 2 0.62 -26.46 4.56
CA THR A 2 0.38 -25.58 5.72
C THR A 2 1.42 -24.48 5.68
N ILE A 3 1.03 -23.24 5.34
CA ILE A 3 1.94 -22.09 5.35
C ILE A 3 2.43 -21.91 6.79
N GLY A 4 3.70 -22.21 7.04
CA GLY A 4 4.34 -22.05 8.35
C GLY A 4 4.38 -20.58 8.77
N LYS A 5 4.72 -20.30 10.03
CA LYS A 5 4.95 -18.92 10.48
C LYS A 5 5.98 -18.24 9.57
N PRO A 6 5.75 -17.00 9.11
CA PRO A 6 6.63 -16.31 8.17
C PRO A 6 7.92 -15.87 8.88
N ALA A 7 8.87 -16.80 9.04
CA ALA A 7 10.04 -16.61 9.91
C ALA A 7 10.88 -15.36 9.56
N HIS A 8 10.95 -15.00 8.27
CA HIS A 8 11.62 -13.80 7.78
C HIS A 8 10.92 -12.48 8.18
N ARG A 9 9.75 -12.54 8.83
CA ARG A 9 9.03 -11.39 9.39
C ARG A 9 9.16 -11.27 10.91
N TYR A 10 9.90 -12.17 11.54
CA TYR A 10 10.17 -12.14 12.98
C TYR A 10 11.65 -11.99 13.21
N GLY A 11 12.01 -11.21 14.22
CA GLY A 11 13.39 -11.03 14.65
C GLY A 11 13.53 -11.07 16.16
N LYS A 12 14.77 -10.94 16.63
CA LYS A 12 15.11 -10.95 18.05
C LYS A 12 15.96 -9.75 18.43
N ALA A 13 15.54 -9.00 19.44
CA ALA A 13 16.36 -7.99 20.10
C ALA A 13 16.92 -8.55 21.42
N LEU A 14 18.24 -8.44 21.58
CA LEU A 14 18.98 -8.74 22.79
C LEU A 14 19.27 -7.40 23.49
N LEU A 15 18.37 -7.02 24.39
CA LEU A 15 18.40 -5.71 25.03
C LEU A 15 19.33 -5.70 26.24
N THR A 16 20.01 -4.58 26.44
CA THR A 16 20.58 -4.17 27.73
C THR A 16 19.80 -2.96 28.22
N VAL A 17 18.98 -3.13 29.25
CA VAL A 17 18.10 -2.07 29.78
C VAL A 17 18.84 -1.31 30.86
N LEU A 18 18.92 0.01 30.72
CA LEU A 18 19.64 0.92 31.61
C LEU A 18 18.67 1.87 32.32
N ASP A 19 18.98 2.21 33.57
CA ASP A 19 18.36 3.32 34.29
C ASP A 19 18.85 4.68 33.74
N GLU A 20 18.28 5.79 34.23
CA GLU A 20 18.68 7.15 33.84
C GLU A 20 20.16 7.46 34.13
N GLY A 21 20.76 6.76 35.09
CA GLY A 21 22.17 6.87 35.43
C GLY A 21 23.09 6.01 34.55
N GLY A 22 22.54 5.33 33.53
CA GLY A 22 23.28 4.44 32.65
C GLY A 22 23.66 3.10 33.29
N ARG A 23 23.06 2.75 34.44
CA ARG A 23 23.35 1.49 35.14
C ARG A 23 22.35 0.41 34.71
N PRO A 24 22.76 -0.86 34.64
CA PRO A 24 21.85 -1.95 34.31
C PRO A 24 20.65 -2.02 35.23
N LEU A 25 19.44 -2.08 34.65
CA LEU A 25 18.18 -2.25 35.35
C LEU A 25 17.95 -3.74 35.63
N GLY A 26 18.68 -4.28 36.60
CA GLY A 26 18.66 -5.71 36.92
C GLY A 26 17.43 -6.16 37.71
N GLU A 27 16.93 -7.37 37.41
CA GLU A 27 15.87 -8.05 38.15
C GLU A 27 14.57 -7.23 38.33
N ARG A 28 14.15 -6.54 37.27
CA ARG A 28 12.93 -5.73 37.24
C ARG A 28 11.92 -6.25 36.24
N GLU A 29 10.64 -6.12 36.60
CA GLU A 29 9.55 -6.27 35.64
C GLU A 29 9.48 -5.03 34.75
N VAL A 30 9.37 -5.28 33.45
CA VAL A 30 9.26 -4.27 32.40
C VAL A 30 8.11 -4.67 31.47
N ILE A 31 7.45 -3.69 30.86
CA ILE A 31 6.43 -3.95 29.86
C ILE A 31 7.03 -3.67 28.49
N VAL A 32 6.95 -4.65 27.58
CA VAL A 32 7.32 -4.48 26.18
C VAL A 32 6.09 -4.59 25.32
N GLU A 33 5.91 -3.64 24.41
CA GLU A 33 4.82 -3.64 23.43
C GLU A 33 5.35 -3.23 22.05
N GLN A 34 4.77 -3.82 21.00
CA GLN A 34 4.99 -3.36 19.64
C GLN A 34 4.19 -2.07 19.42
N ARG A 35 4.74 -1.15 18.61
CA ARG A 35 4.15 0.18 18.31
C ARG A 35 3.85 0.34 16.83
N SER A 36 4.64 -0.27 15.97
CA SER A 36 4.44 -0.24 14.51
C SER A 36 4.87 -1.57 13.88
N HIS A 37 4.38 -1.82 12.66
CA HIS A 37 4.90 -2.86 11.78
C HIS A 37 5.86 -2.25 10.77
N ALA A 38 7.00 -2.90 10.51
CA ALA A 38 7.85 -2.56 9.38
C ALA A 38 7.13 -2.87 8.05
N PHE A 39 6.42 -4.00 7.98
CA PHE A 39 5.59 -4.38 6.84
C PHE A 39 4.49 -3.35 6.58
N ALA A 40 4.25 -3.01 5.32
CA ALA A 40 3.24 -2.04 4.92
C ALA A 40 1.87 -2.70 4.78
N PHE A 41 1.05 -2.58 5.82
CA PHE A 41 -0.37 -2.92 5.79
C PHE A 41 -1.14 -1.68 5.36
N GLY A 42 -1.53 -1.66 4.09
CA GLY A 42 -2.11 -0.51 3.42
C GLY A 42 -3.62 -0.60 3.20
N ASN A 43 -4.24 0.57 3.11
CA ASN A 43 -5.58 0.75 2.55
C ASN A 43 -5.63 2.09 1.80
N ILE A 44 -6.66 2.30 0.97
CA ILE A 44 -6.91 3.64 0.42
C ILE A 44 -7.31 4.61 1.53
N GLY A 45 -6.95 5.88 1.35
CA GLY A 45 -7.32 6.99 2.22
C GLY A 45 -8.34 7.93 1.58
N PHE A 46 -9.07 7.49 0.56
CA PHE A 46 -9.83 8.38 -0.31
C PHE A 46 -10.99 9.06 0.43
N GLU A 47 -11.68 8.32 1.29
CA GLU A 47 -12.74 8.85 2.17
C GLU A 47 -12.24 9.86 3.20
N PHE A 48 -10.93 9.91 3.46
CA PHE A 48 -10.31 10.87 4.40
C PHE A 48 -10.01 12.22 3.74
N MET A 49 -10.35 12.40 2.46
CA MET A 49 -10.28 13.72 1.83
C MET A 49 -11.21 14.74 2.49
N THR A 50 -12.25 14.28 3.21
CA THR A 50 -13.12 15.13 4.04
C THR A 50 -12.38 15.85 5.17
N VAL A 51 -11.23 15.32 5.61
CA VAL A 51 -10.35 15.99 6.58
C VAL A 51 -9.90 17.33 6.03
N ALA A 52 -9.49 17.36 4.77
CA ALA A 52 -9.06 18.58 4.12
C ALA A 52 -10.22 19.56 3.91
N ASP A 53 -11.46 19.09 3.86
CA ASP A 53 -12.66 19.92 3.68
C ASP A 53 -13.18 20.47 5.03
N GLY A 54 -12.53 20.17 6.16
CA GLY A 54 -12.93 20.60 7.50
C GLY A 54 -14.13 19.84 8.08
N ALA A 55 -14.67 18.85 7.34
CA ALA A 55 -15.75 17.99 7.79
C ALA A 55 -15.28 16.94 8.83
N GLY A 56 -13.96 16.76 8.96
CA GLY A 56 -13.36 15.74 9.80
C GLY A 56 -13.25 14.39 9.10
N PRO A 57 -12.55 13.41 9.69
CA PRO A 57 -12.42 12.08 9.12
C PRO A 57 -13.76 11.31 9.22
N PRO A 58 -13.93 10.24 8.43
CA PRO A 58 -15.12 9.40 8.52
C PRO A 58 -15.31 8.82 9.93
N GLY A 59 -16.55 8.50 10.31
CA GLY A 59 -16.88 7.98 11.64
C GLY A 59 -16.15 6.68 12.01
N HIS A 60 -15.75 5.89 11.00
CA HIS A 60 -14.98 4.66 11.13
C HIS A 60 -13.45 4.84 11.00
N ALA A 61 -12.93 6.07 11.13
CA ALA A 61 -11.49 6.33 11.11
C ALA A 61 -10.69 5.50 12.13
N GLY A 62 -11.29 5.21 13.29
CA GLY A 62 -10.69 4.34 14.30
C GLY A 62 -10.47 2.91 13.80
N LEU A 63 -11.37 2.39 12.95
CA LEU A 63 -11.21 1.07 12.34
C LEU A 63 -10.03 1.07 11.33
N TRP A 64 -9.88 2.16 10.58
CA TRP A 64 -8.75 2.30 9.67
C TRP A 64 -7.41 2.26 10.42
N LEU A 65 -7.27 3.13 11.44
CA LEU A 65 -6.02 3.31 12.21
C LEU A 65 -5.67 2.11 13.10
N ASP A 66 -6.66 1.28 13.45
CA ASP A 66 -6.45 0.06 14.22
C ASP A 66 -5.78 -1.05 13.39
N VAL A 67 -5.93 -1.05 12.06
CA VAL A 67 -5.40 -2.12 11.19
C VAL A 67 -4.27 -1.66 10.29
N PHE A 68 -4.38 -0.48 9.68
CA PHE A 68 -3.48 -0.04 8.62
C PHE A 68 -2.42 0.95 9.11
N ASN A 69 -1.25 0.90 8.49
CA ASN A 69 -0.13 1.82 8.75
C ASN A 69 0.37 2.53 7.48
N THR A 70 -0.31 2.33 6.36
CA THR A 70 0.06 2.92 5.06
C THR A 70 -1.21 3.36 4.32
N ALA A 71 -1.28 4.63 3.93
CA ALA A 71 -2.42 5.19 3.20
C ALA A 71 -2.08 5.43 1.74
N THR A 72 -2.93 4.97 0.82
CA THR A 72 -2.82 5.34 -0.60
C THR A 72 -3.77 6.49 -0.91
N LEU A 73 -3.27 7.60 -1.46
CA LEU A 73 -4.06 8.79 -1.80
C LEU A 73 -4.21 9.00 -3.32
N PRO A 74 -5.37 9.51 -3.78
CA PRO A 74 -5.71 9.53 -5.19
C PRO A 74 -5.17 10.80 -5.87
N PHE A 75 -4.16 10.64 -6.70
CA PHE A 75 -3.62 11.66 -7.60
C PHE A 75 -4.18 11.52 -9.02
N TYR A 76 -5.41 11.01 -9.16
CA TYR A 76 -6.09 10.85 -10.45
C TYR A 76 -6.16 12.17 -11.21
N TRP A 77 -5.45 12.24 -12.33
CA TRP A 77 -5.05 13.53 -12.90
C TRP A 77 -6.25 14.37 -13.36
N SER A 78 -7.28 13.76 -13.95
CA SER A 78 -8.50 14.46 -14.36
C SER A 78 -9.15 15.26 -13.24
N ASP A 79 -9.21 14.67 -12.05
CA ASP A 79 -9.94 15.22 -10.91
C ASP A 79 -9.03 16.07 -10.03
N PHE A 80 -7.77 15.66 -9.94
CA PHE A 80 -6.73 16.35 -9.20
C PHE A 80 -6.29 17.66 -9.89
N GLU A 81 -6.21 17.71 -11.22
CA GLU A 81 -5.87 18.92 -11.99
C GLU A 81 -6.88 19.12 -13.12
N PRO A 82 -8.13 19.51 -12.80
CA PRO A 82 -9.19 19.65 -13.79
C PRO A 82 -8.94 20.82 -14.76
N GLN A 83 -8.09 21.77 -14.36
CA GLN A 83 -7.64 22.90 -15.19
C GLN A 83 -6.11 22.94 -15.23
N PRO A 84 -5.50 23.27 -16.40
CA PRO A 84 -4.05 23.33 -16.52
C PRO A 84 -3.42 24.25 -15.47
N GLY A 85 -2.46 23.74 -14.70
CA GLY A 85 -1.72 24.49 -13.69
C GLY A 85 -2.50 24.79 -12.41
N ARG A 86 -3.67 24.15 -12.19
CA ARG A 86 -4.50 24.31 -11.00
C ARG A 86 -4.78 22.97 -10.34
N PRO A 87 -3.75 22.31 -9.78
CA PRO A 87 -3.92 21.07 -9.03
C PRO A 87 -4.57 21.31 -7.67
N ASP A 88 -5.28 20.31 -7.17
CA ASP A 88 -5.84 20.24 -5.81
C ASP A 88 -4.80 19.75 -4.78
N THR A 89 -3.57 20.24 -4.92
CA THR A 89 -2.41 19.85 -4.09
C THR A 89 -2.68 20.10 -2.61
N GLU A 90 -3.26 21.24 -2.25
CA GLU A 90 -3.49 21.59 -0.84
C GLU A 90 -4.41 20.58 -0.15
N ARG A 91 -5.45 20.10 -0.84
CA ARG A 91 -6.39 19.14 -0.28
C ARG A 91 -5.71 17.80 0.01
N LEU A 92 -4.97 17.25 -0.96
CA LEU A 92 -4.23 16.00 -0.75
C LEU A 92 -3.12 16.14 0.28
N HIS A 93 -2.42 17.27 0.32
CA HIS A 93 -1.36 17.52 1.30
C HIS A 93 -1.91 17.53 2.73
N ARG A 94 -3.05 18.19 2.97
CA ARG A 94 -3.72 18.17 4.29
C ARG A 94 -4.13 16.74 4.71
N THR A 95 -4.67 15.96 3.78
CA THR A 95 -5.02 14.56 4.08
C THR A 95 -3.77 13.71 4.33
N ALA A 96 -2.70 13.89 3.56
CA ALA A 96 -1.42 13.20 3.79
C ALA A 96 -0.81 13.55 5.16
N GLN A 97 -0.83 14.83 5.54
CA GLN A 97 -0.39 15.29 6.85
C GLN A 97 -1.20 14.67 7.99
N TRP A 98 -2.50 14.45 7.80
CA TRP A 98 -3.33 13.76 8.78
C TRP A 98 -2.85 12.33 9.00
N PHE A 99 -2.61 11.57 7.93
CA PHE A 99 -2.06 10.21 8.04
C PHE A 99 -0.66 10.20 8.66
N ALA A 100 0.25 11.06 8.19
CA ALA A 100 1.59 11.19 8.74
C ALA A 100 1.58 11.55 10.23
N GLY A 101 0.67 12.44 10.66
CA GLY A 101 0.47 12.80 12.06
C GLY A 101 -0.02 11.64 12.95
N HIS A 102 -0.58 10.59 12.35
CA HIS A 102 -0.94 9.34 13.03
C HIS A 102 0.13 8.25 12.86
N GLY A 103 1.33 8.60 12.40
CA GLY A 103 2.43 7.67 12.21
C GLY A 103 2.26 6.72 11.02
N CYS A 104 1.39 7.07 10.07
CA CYS A 104 1.19 6.29 8.86
C CYS A 104 2.12 6.75 7.74
N ARG A 105 2.59 5.79 6.95
CA ARG A 105 3.22 6.06 5.65
C ARG A 105 2.16 6.49 4.65
N VAL A 106 2.53 7.30 3.66
CA VAL A 106 1.62 7.74 2.62
C VAL A 106 2.19 7.45 1.23
N LYS A 107 1.33 6.89 0.38
CA LYS A 107 1.61 6.53 -1.01
C LYS A 107 0.76 7.38 -1.93
N GLY A 108 1.37 7.97 -2.97
CA GLY A 108 0.65 8.66 -4.03
C GLY A 108 0.32 7.72 -5.21
N HIS A 109 -0.94 7.72 -5.65
CA HIS A 109 -1.42 6.85 -6.72
C HIS A 109 -2.33 7.58 -7.72
N PRO A 110 -2.01 7.61 -9.03
CA PRO A 110 -0.69 7.49 -9.63
C PRO A 110 -0.24 8.79 -10.32
N LEU A 111 1.07 8.90 -10.60
CA LEU A 111 1.64 10.06 -11.29
C LEU A 111 1.40 10.06 -12.79
N VAL A 112 1.17 8.92 -13.44
CA VAL A 112 0.83 8.87 -14.87
C VAL A 112 -0.13 7.71 -15.10
N TRP A 113 -1.32 7.99 -15.63
CA TRP A 113 -2.30 6.98 -16.00
C TRP A 113 -3.16 7.46 -17.15
N HIS A 114 -3.63 6.52 -17.97
CA HIS A 114 -4.31 6.81 -19.22
C HIS A 114 -5.82 6.97 -19.04
N THR A 115 -6.43 6.22 -18.12
CA THR A 115 -7.89 6.22 -17.88
C THR A 115 -8.39 7.57 -17.39
N LEU A 116 -7.75 8.15 -16.36
CA LEU A 116 -8.12 9.44 -15.77
C LEU A 116 -7.14 10.56 -16.18
N ALA A 117 -6.83 10.65 -17.48
CA ALA A 117 -6.07 11.78 -18.02
C ALA A 117 -6.99 13.00 -18.26
N PRO A 118 -6.57 14.23 -17.92
CA PRO A 118 -7.41 15.42 -18.09
C PRO A 118 -7.81 15.69 -19.53
N SER A 119 -9.06 16.12 -19.72
CA SER A 119 -9.61 16.45 -21.04
C SER A 119 -8.86 17.60 -21.73
N TRP A 120 -8.30 18.55 -20.97
CA TRP A 120 -7.53 19.67 -21.50
C TRP A 120 -6.19 19.27 -22.16
N LEU A 121 -5.72 18.03 -21.95
CA LEU A 121 -4.58 17.47 -22.67
C LEU A 121 -4.96 16.83 -24.01
N ARG A 122 -6.23 16.43 -24.17
CA ARG A 122 -6.69 15.48 -25.20
C ARG A 122 -6.24 15.88 -26.61
N GLU A 123 -6.35 17.16 -26.95
CA GLU A 123 -6.11 17.69 -28.29
C GLU A 123 -4.70 18.27 -28.49
N LYS A 124 -3.89 18.29 -27.42
CA LYS A 124 -2.54 18.85 -27.49
C LYS A 124 -1.62 18.04 -28.42
N PRO A 125 -0.60 18.68 -29.00
CA PRO A 125 0.46 17.99 -29.72
C PRO A 125 1.32 17.16 -28.73
N ILE A 126 1.94 16.08 -29.23
CA ILE A 126 2.67 15.11 -28.39
C ILE A 126 3.75 15.77 -27.52
N HIS A 127 4.47 16.75 -28.05
CA HIS A 127 5.53 17.44 -27.30
C HIS A 127 4.97 18.29 -26.13
N GLU A 128 3.77 18.86 -26.25
CA GLU A 128 3.10 19.55 -25.15
C GLU A 128 2.57 18.57 -24.11
N ILE A 129 2.05 17.40 -24.53
CA ILE A 129 1.62 16.35 -23.60
C ILE A 129 2.82 15.84 -22.80
N GLU A 130 3.96 15.58 -23.45
CA GLU A 130 5.19 15.19 -22.76
C GLU A 130 5.65 16.25 -21.77
N ALA A 131 5.65 17.53 -22.18
CA ALA A 131 6.03 18.64 -21.30
C ALA A 131 5.10 18.72 -20.07
N ALA A 132 3.79 18.55 -20.26
CA ALA A 132 2.81 18.54 -19.18
C ALA A 132 3.02 17.36 -18.21
N VAL A 133 3.28 16.15 -18.71
CA VAL A 133 3.61 14.98 -17.88
C VAL A 133 4.84 15.26 -17.03
N ARG A 134 5.92 15.78 -17.62
CA ARG A 134 7.14 16.12 -16.87
C ARG A 134 6.90 17.20 -15.83
N ALA A 135 6.15 18.24 -16.18
CA ALA A 135 5.85 19.35 -15.28
C ALA A 135 5.03 18.87 -14.08
N ARG A 136 3.99 18.05 -14.31
CA ARG A 136 3.19 17.45 -13.24
C ARG A 136 4.03 16.57 -12.32
N ILE A 137 4.80 15.62 -12.87
CA ILE A 137 5.61 14.72 -12.06
C ILE A 137 6.55 15.51 -11.14
N ARG A 138 7.26 16.52 -11.68
CA ARG A 138 8.15 17.35 -10.86
C ARG A 138 7.38 18.11 -9.77
N ARG A 139 6.24 18.70 -10.12
CA ARG A 139 5.41 19.48 -9.20
C ARG A 139 4.91 18.63 -8.03
N GLU A 140 4.32 17.46 -8.32
CA GLU A 140 3.75 16.61 -7.27
C GLU A 140 4.82 15.93 -6.42
N VAL A 141 5.85 15.36 -7.05
CA VAL A 141 6.89 14.64 -6.31
C VAL A 141 7.68 15.60 -5.41
N ALA A 142 8.11 16.76 -5.92
CA ALA A 142 8.83 17.73 -5.11
C ALA A 142 7.92 18.44 -4.09
N GLY A 143 6.68 18.73 -4.46
CA GLY A 143 5.73 19.45 -3.60
C GLY A 143 5.17 18.64 -2.45
N MET A 144 5.30 17.31 -2.50
CA MET A 144 4.77 16.38 -1.49
C MET A 144 5.87 15.54 -0.81
N ALA A 145 7.15 15.85 -1.05
CA ALA A 145 8.28 15.06 -0.55
C ALA A 145 8.40 15.04 0.99
N ASP A 146 7.70 15.94 1.69
CA ASP A 146 7.64 15.97 3.16
C ASP A 146 6.63 14.97 3.74
N VAL A 147 5.70 14.46 2.93
CA VAL A 147 4.58 13.63 3.41
C VAL A 147 4.31 12.36 2.59
N ILE A 148 4.80 12.26 1.34
CA ILE A 148 4.62 11.05 0.51
C ILE A 148 5.92 10.24 0.47
N ASP A 149 5.88 9.01 0.97
CA ASP A 149 7.01 8.09 1.03
C ASP A 149 7.24 7.34 -0.30
N SER A 150 6.15 7.08 -1.03
CA SER A 150 6.19 6.22 -2.22
C SER A 150 5.18 6.63 -3.28
N TRP A 151 5.48 6.30 -4.54
CA TRP A 151 4.65 6.66 -5.69
C TRP A 151 4.42 5.49 -6.63
N ASP A 152 3.18 5.27 -7.04
CA ASP A 152 2.92 4.62 -8.32
C ASP A 152 3.25 5.63 -9.42
N VAL A 153 4.44 5.51 -10.00
CA VAL A 153 4.95 6.49 -10.97
C VAL A 153 4.14 6.44 -12.26
N ILE A 154 3.77 5.23 -12.67
CA ILE A 154 2.99 5.02 -13.88
C ILE A 154 2.15 3.75 -13.71
N ASN A 155 0.90 3.84 -14.12
CA ASN A 155 -0.12 2.82 -13.91
C ASN A 155 -0.56 2.18 -15.24
N GLU A 156 -0.69 0.85 -15.25
CA GLU A 156 -1.31 0.04 -16.32
C GLU A 156 -0.64 0.25 -17.68
N VAL A 157 0.67 0.12 -17.70
CA VAL A 157 1.52 0.40 -18.86
C VAL A 157 1.35 -0.65 -19.95
N VAL A 158 1.03 -1.89 -19.58
CA VAL A 158 0.90 -2.99 -20.57
C VAL A 158 -0.13 -2.62 -21.63
N ILE A 159 -1.30 -2.17 -21.22
CA ILE A 159 -2.36 -1.76 -22.16
C ILE A 159 -2.20 -0.31 -22.64
N MET A 160 -1.49 0.54 -21.93
CA MET A 160 -1.46 2.01 -22.13
C MET A 160 -1.37 2.48 -23.60
N PRO A 161 -0.48 1.97 -24.49
CA PRO A 161 -0.39 2.45 -25.88
C PRO A 161 -1.51 1.97 -26.80
N VAL A 162 -2.17 0.86 -26.43
CA VAL A 162 -3.19 0.17 -27.21
C VAL A 162 -4.58 0.29 -26.59
N PHE A 163 -4.70 0.90 -25.41
CA PHE A 163 -5.97 1.19 -24.77
C PHE A 163 -6.88 1.98 -25.71
N ARG A 164 -8.08 1.45 -25.94
CA ARG A 164 -9.09 2.06 -26.81
C ARG A 164 -10.33 2.32 -25.97
N ASN A 165 -10.47 3.55 -25.51
CA ASN A 165 -11.76 4.07 -25.10
C ASN A 165 -12.28 4.92 -26.27
N GLU A 166 -13.17 4.35 -27.07
CA GLU A 166 -13.70 4.99 -28.29
C GLU A 166 -14.54 6.23 -27.96
N GLU A 167 -15.18 6.25 -26.79
CA GLU A 167 -15.97 7.37 -26.31
C GLU A 167 -15.09 8.50 -25.74
N HIS A 168 -13.96 8.15 -25.14
CA HIS A 168 -13.07 9.07 -24.42
C HIS A 168 -11.59 8.85 -24.75
N PRO A 169 -11.12 9.24 -25.95
CA PRO A 169 -9.70 9.21 -26.27
C PRO A 169 -8.91 10.08 -25.30
N ASN A 170 -7.76 9.56 -24.84
CA ASN A 170 -6.92 10.21 -23.85
C ASN A 170 -5.53 10.56 -24.41
N ALA A 171 -4.89 11.57 -23.81
CA ALA A 171 -3.60 12.10 -24.28
C ALA A 171 -2.41 11.16 -23.97
N ILE A 172 -2.50 10.38 -22.89
CA ILE A 172 -1.40 9.56 -22.38
C ILE A 172 -1.19 8.33 -23.26
N THR A 173 -2.27 7.68 -23.71
CA THR A 173 -2.22 6.62 -24.73
C THR A 173 -1.59 7.11 -26.03
N ARG A 174 -1.92 8.34 -26.49
CA ARG A 174 -1.30 8.93 -27.69
C ARG A 174 0.21 9.12 -27.50
N LEU A 175 0.62 9.68 -26.35
CA LEU A 175 2.03 9.83 -25.99
C LEU A 175 2.75 8.47 -25.99
N ALA A 176 2.20 7.49 -25.28
CA ALA A 176 2.78 6.15 -25.15
C ALA A 176 2.87 5.40 -26.48
N ARG A 177 1.90 5.61 -27.39
CA ARG A 177 1.92 5.03 -28.73
C ARG A 177 3.03 5.60 -29.61
N VAL A 178 3.24 6.91 -29.58
CA VAL A 178 4.27 7.58 -30.38
C VAL A 178 5.66 7.33 -29.80
N ARG A 179 5.79 7.37 -28.47
CA ARG A 179 7.08 7.24 -27.77
C ARG A 179 7.50 5.79 -27.54
N GLY A 180 6.54 4.87 -27.42
CA GLY A 180 6.74 3.50 -26.96
C GLY A 180 6.68 3.37 -25.44
N ARG A 181 6.32 2.17 -24.95
CA ARG A 181 6.14 1.87 -23.50
C ARG A 181 7.40 2.19 -22.69
N ILE A 182 8.53 1.58 -23.05
CA ILE A 182 9.81 1.71 -22.34
C ILE A 182 10.24 3.17 -22.20
N ALA A 183 10.21 3.93 -23.30
CA ALA A 183 10.62 5.33 -23.28
C ALA A 183 9.62 6.25 -22.55
N THR A 184 8.36 5.85 -22.42
CA THR A 184 7.35 6.55 -21.61
C THR A 184 7.55 6.30 -20.12
N VAL A 185 7.76 5.04 -19.73
CA VAL A 185 8.08 4.69 -18.34
C VAL A 185 9.38 5.32 -17.89
N ARG A 186 10.45 5.21 -18.70
CA ARG A 186 11.74 5.88 -18.43
C ARG A 186 11.55 7.37 -18.16
N LEU A 187 10.79 8.03 -19.02
CA LEU A 187 10.52 9.46 -18.89
C LEU A 187 9.87 9.79 -17.55
N ALA A 188 8.89 9.00 -17.12
CA ALA A 188 8.21 9.21 -15.84
C ALA A 188 9.15 8.94 -14.65
N PHE A 189 9.84 7.80 -14.63
CA PHE A 189 10.75 7.40 -13.56
C PHE A 189 11.96 8.31 -13.39
N GLU A 190 12.64 8.68 -14.48
CA GLU A 190 13.77 9.61 -14.41
C GLU A 190 13.33 11.00 -13.95
N THR A 191 12.12 11.43 -14.34
CA THR A 191 11.58 12.71 -13.89
C THR A 191 11.22 12.68 -12.40
N ALA A 192 10.59 11.60 -11.92
CA ALA A 192 10.23 11.43 -10.51
C ALA A 192 11.49 11.32 -9.64
N ARG A 193 12.46 10.48 -10.02
CA ARG A 193 13.73 10.33 -9.30
C ARG A 193 14.53 11.63 -9.20
N ALA A 194 14.51 12.45 -10.25
CA ALA A 194 15.18 13.75 -10.24
C ALA A 194 14.49 14.77 -9.32
N ALA A 195 13.17 14.63 -9.11
CA ALA A 195 12.41 15.50 -8.21
C ALA A 195 12.56 15.09 -6.74
N ASP A 196 12.58 13.79 -6.46
CA ASP A 196 12.91 13.25 -5.14
C ASP A 196 13.76 11.96 -5.26
N PRO A 197 15.07 12.03 -4.95
CA PRO A 197 15.94 10.87 -4.93
C PRO A 197 15.61 9.84 -3.84
N GLY A 198 14.91 10.24 -2.77
CA GLY A 198 14.60 9.43 -1.60
C GLY A 198 13.31 8.63 -1.68
N ALA A 199 12.35 9.04 -2.51
CA ALA A 199 11.07 8.33 -2.66
C ALA A 199 11.23 6.92 -3.23
N THR A 200 10.38 6.00 -2.78
CA THR A 200 10.22 4.66 -3.38
C THR A 200 9.31 4.74 -4.61
N LEU A 201 9.82 4.32 -5.77
CA LEU A 201 9.15 4.48 -7.06
C LEU A 201 8.70 3.13 -7.64
N LEU A 202 7.39 3.00 -7.83
CA LEU A 202 6.72 1.78 -8.26
C LEU A 202 6.26 1.82 -9.72
N LEU A 203 6.39 0.67 -10.39
CA LEU A 203 5.70 0.34 -11.63
C LEU A 203 4.45 -0.47 -11.26
N ASN A 204 3.25 0.01 -11.59
CA ASN A 204 1.99 -0.62 -11.14
C ASN A 204 1.17 -1.11 -12.33
N ASP A 205 0.66 -2.35 -12.26
CA ASP A 205 -0.17 -2.93 -13.34
C ASP A 205 -1.11 -4.03 -12.82
N PHE A 206 -2.23 -4.26 -13.51
CA PHE A 206 -3.14 -5.39 -13.26
C PHE A 206 -2.89 -6.58 -14.18
N ASP A 207 -2.21 -6.37 -15.31
CA ASP A 207 -1.94 -7.44 -16.25
C ASP A 207 -0.82 -8.35 -15.70
N MET A 208 -1.20 -9.53 -15.21
CA MET A 208 -0.25 -10.53 -14.67
C MET A 208 0.25 -11.52 -15.74
N SER A 209 0.03 -11.25 -17.04
CA SER A 209 0.48 -12.09 -18.14
C SER A 209 1.97 -11.89 -18.45
N THR A 210 2.48 -12.67 -19.41
CA THR A 210 3.83 -12.52 -19.94
C THR A 210 4.09 -11.13 -20.55
N ALA A 211 3.05 -10.39 -20.92
CA ALA A 211 3.23 -9.02 -21.43
C ALA A 211 3.83 -8.09 -20.36
N TYR A 212 3.49 -8.26 -19.08
CA TYR A 212 4.08 -7.47 -18.00
C TYR A 212 5.51 -7.90 -17.68
N GLU A 213 5.79 -9.21 -17.71
CA GLU A 213 7.15 -9.75 -17.60
C GLU A 213 8.08 -9.16 -18.67
N CYS A 214 7.68 -9.21 -19.94
CA CYS A 214 8.43 -8.62 -21.05
C CYS A 214 8.63 -7.10 -20.89
N LEU A 215 7.65 -6.40 -20.31
CA LEU A 215 7.78 -4.98 -20.02
C LEU A 215 8.84 -4.73 -18.94
N ILE A 216 8.79 -5.46 -17.83
CA ILE A 216 9.75 -5.34 -16.73
C ILE A 216 11.16 -5.65 -17.22
N GLU A 217 11.35 -6.76 -17.94
CA GLU A 217 12.64 -7.16 -18.53
C GLU A 217 13.20 -6.04 -19.42
N GLY A 218 12.38 -5.51 -20.35
CA GLY A 218 12.80 -4.42 -21.23
C GLY A 218 13.12 -3.11 -20.48
N LEU A 219 12.48 -2.84 -19.33
CA LEU A 219 12.78 -1.66 -18.51
C LEU A 219 14.11 -1.81 -17.78
N LEU A 220 14.35 -2.99 -17.19
CA LEU A 220 15.59 -3.32 -16.49
C LEU A 220 16.78 -3.35 -17.45
N GLU A 221 16.64 -3.98 -18.62
CA GLU A 221 17.66 -3.98 -19.68
C GLU A 221 18.01 -2.57 -20.17
N ALA A 222 16.99 -1.70 -20.26
CA ALA A 222 17.22 -0.32 -20.61
C ALA A 222 17.91 0.46 -19.46
N GLY A 223 17.92 -0.06 -18.23
CA GLY A 223 18.50 0.60 -17.06
C GLY A 223 17.57 1.62 -16.39
N VAL A 224 16.25 1.42 -16.51
CA VAL A 224 15.28 2.19 -15.71
C VAL A 224 15.35 1.71 -14.27
N ARG A 225 15.64 2.62 -13.34
CA ARG A 225 15.69 2.31 -11.91
C ARG A 225 14.27 2.25 -11.32
N ILE A 226 13.76 1.04 -11.14
CA ILE A 226 12.51 0.72 -10.45
C ILE A 226 12.87 0.24 -9.04
N ASP A 227 12.17 0.71 -8.00
CA ASP A 227 12.46 0.27 -6.63
C ASP A 227 11.55 -0.88 -6.20
N ALA A 228 10.31 -0.93 -6.68
CA ALA A 228 9.37 -2.03 -6.39
C ALA A 228 8.38 -2.25 -7.54
N LEU A 229 7.89 -3.48 -7.64
CA LEU A 229 6.84 -3.88 -8.58
C LEU A 229 5.48 -3.84 -7.87
N GLY A 230 4.57 -3.05 -8.40
CA GLY A 230 3.17 -3.05 -8.02
C GLY A 230 2.39 -4.07 -8.84
N LEU A 231 1.72 -4.99 -8.15
CA LEU A 231 0.78 -5.94 -8.74
C LEU A 231 -0.60 -5.57 -8.23
N GLN A 232 -1.57 -5.37 -9.12
CA GLN A 232 -2.99 -5.25 -8.75
C GLN A 232 -3.66 -6.63 -8.87
N SER A 233 -4.69 -6.91 -8.08
CA SER A 233 -5.39 -8.21 -8.14
C SER A 233 -6.89 -8.15 -8.33
N HIS A 234 -7.54 -7.02 -8.02
CA HIS A 234 -8.98 -6.76 -8.13
C HIS A 234 -9.85 -8.01 -8.38
N MET A 235 -10.09 -8.82 -7.35
CA MET A 235 -10.62 -10.18 -7.50
C MET A 235 -12.16 -10.19 -7.62
N HIS A 236 -12.70 -9.37 -8.52
CA HIS A 236 -14.14 -9.19 -8.70
C HIS A 236 -14.78 -10.36 -9.45
N GLN A 237 -14.03 -11.03 -10.33
CA GLN A 237 -14.47 -12.21 -11.10
C GLN A 237 -14.11 -13.54 -10.42
N GLY A 238 -13.69 -13.48 -9.15
CA GLY A 238 -13.32 -14.65 -8.36
C GLY A 238 -11.93 -14.56 -7.75
N TYR A 239 -11.74 -15.30 -6.67
CA TYR A 239 -10.52 -15.27 -5.87
C TYR A 239 -9.41 -16.05 -6.52
N TRP A 240 -8.18 -15.54 -6.42
CA TRP A 240 -7.01 -16.24 -6.93
C TRP A 240 -6.71 -17.53 -6.15
N GLY A 241 -7.07 -17.56 -4.86
CA GLY A 241 -6.64 -18.63 -3.96
C GLY A 241 -5.13 -18.63 -3.73
N GLU A 242 -4.64 -19.58 -2.95
CA GLU A 242 -3.23 -19.64 -2.53
C GLU A 242 -2.31 -19.98 -3.71
N ASP A 243 -2.68 -20.97 -4.53
CA ASP A 243 -1.83 -21.48 -5.61
C ASP A 243 -1.53 -20.42 -6.68
N ARG A 244 -2.56 -19.76 -7.23
CA ARG A 244 -2.37 -18.69 -8.23
C ARG A 244 -1.64 -17.49 -7.64
N THR A 245 -1.90 -17.16 -6.37
CA THR A 245 -1.19 -16.08 -5.68
C THR A 245 0.30 -16.39 -5.59
N LEU A 246 0.67 -17.58 -5.09
CA LEU A 246 2.07 -18.01 -5.00
C LEU A 246 2.75 -18.08 -6.37
N GLU A 247 2.09 -18.66 -7.38
CA GLU A 247 2.62 -18.72 -8.74
C GLU A 247 2.93 -17.33 -9.29
N THR A 248 2.02 -16.37 -9.06
CA THR A 248 2.21 -14.98 -9.49
C THR A 248 3.40 -14.36 -8.76
N LEU A 249 3.48 -14.50 -7.43
CA LEU A 249 4.58 -13.96 -6.64
C LEU A 249 5.93 -14.52 -7.07
N GLU A 250 6.06 -15.83 -7.27
CA GLU A 250 7.31 -16.48 -7.70
C GLU A 250 7.77 -15.99 -9.08
N ARG A 251 6.81 -15.79 -10.01
CA ARG A 251 7.10 -15.24 -11.34
C ARG A 251 7.70 -13.84 -11.27
N PHE A 252 7.17 -12.96 -10.42
CA PHE A 252 7.67 -11.59 -10.31
C PHE A 252 8.86 -11.44 -9.35
N ALA A 253 9.00 -12.32 -8.36
CA ALA A 253 10.10 -12.30 -7.40
C ALA A 253 11.47 -12.53 -8.06
N ARG A 254 11.50 -13.23 -9.20
CA ARG A 254 12.72 -13.50 -9.98
C ARG A 254 13.47 -12.24 -10.43
N TYR A 255 12.79 -11.10 -10.50
CA TYR A 255 13.41 -9.82 -10.87
C TYR A 255 14.23 -9.19 -9.75
N GLY A 256 14.21 -9.76 -8.53
CA GLY A 256 14.99 -9.27 -7.40
C GLY A 256 14.53 -7.91 -6.86
N LEU A 257 13.33 -7.45 -7.25
CA LEU A 257 12.69 -6.26 -6.74
C LEU A 257 11.63 -6.63 -5.69
N PRO A 258 11.46 -5.81 -4.63
CA PRO A 258 10.29 -5.88 -3.76
C PRO A 258 8.97 -5.86 -4.53
N ILE A 259 8.01 -6.63 -4.04
CA ILE A 259 6.65 -6.72 -4.56
C ILE A 259 5.72 -6.00 -3.59
N HIS A 260 4.93 -5.08 -4.13
CA HIS A 260 3.81 -4.47 -3.45
C HIS A 260 2.53 -5.04 -4.07
N MET A 261 1.69 -5.67 -3.25
CA MET A 261 0.34 -6.04 -3.65
C MET A 261 -0.50 -4.77 -3.51
N THR A 262 -0.64 -4.00 -4.58
CA THR A 262 -1.03 -2.58 -4.51
C THR A 262 -2.52 -2.35 -4.46
N GLU A 263 -3.32 -3.26 -5.04
CA GLU A 263 -4.77 -3.09 -5.17
C GLU A 263 -5.47 -4.45 -5.05
N THR A 264 -5.74 -4.86 -3.81
CA THR A 264 -6.51 -6.07 -3.51
C THR A 264 -7.95 -5.73 -3.17
N THR A 265 -8.90 -6.32 -3.90
CA THR A 265 -10.31 -6.39 -3.50
C THR A 265 -10.77 -7.84 -3.45
N LEU A 266 -11.55 -8.19 -2.43
CA LEU A 266 -12.23 -9.48 -2.30
C LEU A 266 -13.70 -9.19 -2.06
N LEU A 267 -14.59 -9.70 -2.91
CA LEU A 267 -16.02 -9.41 -2.81
C LEU A 267 -16.69 -10.16 -1.65
N SER A 268 -17.69 -9.55 -1.04
CA SER A 268 -18.63 -10.19 -0.10
C SER A 268 -20.04 -10.35 -0.67
N GLY A 269 -20.20 -10.17 -1.98
CA GLY A 269 -21.44 -10.37 -2.72
C GLY A 269 -21.29 -11.42 -3.82
N ASP A 270 -22.12 -11.30 -4.85
CA ASP A 270 -22.00 -12.09 -6.07
C ASP A 270 -20.71 -11.71 -6.83
N LEU A 271 -20.10 -12.69 -7.49
CA LEU A 271 -18.95 -12.44 -8.34
C LEU A 271 -19.40 -11.81 -9.66
N MET A 272 -18.57 -10.92 -10.20
CA MET A 272 -18.76 -10.39 -11.55
C MET A 272 -18.68 -11.54 -12.58
N PRO A 273 -19.56 -11.55 -13.60
CA PRO A 273 -19.49 -12.54 -14.67
C PRO A 273 -18.13 -12.52 -15.40
N ALA A 274 -17.64 -13.69 -15.79
CA ALA A 274 -16.31 -13.85 -16.39
C ALA A 274 -16.23 -13.31 -17.83
N GLU A 275 -17.37 -13.12 -18.49
CA GLU A 275 -17.47 -12.54 -19.83
C GLU A 275 -17.29 -11.01 -19.88
N ILE A 276 -17.25 -10.34 -18.72
CA ILE A 276 -16.91 -8.91 -18.64
C ILE A 276 -15.41 -8.75 -18.87
N GLU A 277 -15.01 -8.10 -19.96
CA GLU A 277 -13.59 -7.89 -20.30
C GLU A 277 -12.99 -6.70 -19.55
N ASP A 278 -13.68 -5.54 -19.55
CA ASP A 278 -13.31 -4.38 -18.73
C ASP A 278 -14.21 -4.32 -17.50
N LEU A 279 -13.62 -4.39 -16.30
CA LEU A 279 -14.38 -4.35 -15.04
C LEU A 279 -15.24 -3.08 -14.93
N ASN A 280 -14.85 -1.98 -15.58
CA ASN A 280 -15.62 -0.74 -15.59
C ASN A 280 -16.93 -0.85 -16.39
N ASP A 281 -17.07 -1.83 -17.27
CA ASP A 281 -18.31 -2.07 -18.04
C ASP A 281 -19.40 -2.74 -17.19
N PHE A 282 -19.05 -3.31 -16.03
CA PHE A 282 -20.02 -3.91 -15.13
C PHE A 282 -20.74 -2.84 -14.29
N GLN A 283 -21.84 -2.33 -14.84
CA GLN A 283 -22.69 -1.32 -14.20
C GLN A 283 -24.05 -1.92 -13.85
N VAL A 284 -24.25 -2.24 -12.57
CA VAL A 284 -25.52 -2.77 -12.04
C VAL A 284 -26.15 -1.79 -11.04
N PRO A 285 -27.50 -1.72 -10.93
CA PRO A 285 -28.16 -0.78 -10.02
C PRO A 285 -27.82 -0.99 -8.54
N SER A 286 -27.46 -2.22 -8.16
CA SER A 286 -27.12 -2.59 -6.79
C SER A 286 -26.26 -3.85 -6.80
N TRP A 287 -25.19 -3.85 -6.00
CA TRP A 287 -24.28 -4.97 -5.82
C TRP A 287 -24.03 -5.21 -4.32
N PRO A 288 -25.01 -5.80 -3.59
CA PRO A 288 -24.94 -5.87 -2.14
C PRO A 288 -24.05 -7.01 -1.64
N SER A 289 -23.53 -6.83 -0.43
CA SER A 289 -22.98 -7.94 0.37
C SER A 289 -24.08 -8.95 0.74
N THR A 290 -23.70 -10.22 0.92
CA THR A 290 -24.56 -11.27 1.47
C THR A 290 -23.93 -11.87 2.72
N PRO A 291 -24.69 -12.42 3.69
CA PRO A 291 -24.11 -13.04 4.89
C PRO A 291 -23.08 -14.14 4.56
N ASP A 292 -23.39 -15.01 3.61
CA ASP A 292 -22.46 -16.05 3.16
C ASP A 292 -21.25 -15.45 2.44
N GLY A 293 -21.44 -14.37 1.67
CA GLY A 293 -20.36 -13.68 0.99
C GLY A 293 -19.40 -12.97 1.95
N GLU A 294 -19.90 -12.35 3.02
CA GLU A 294 -19.07 -11.77 4.07
C GLU A 294 -18.24 -12.83 4.81
N GLN A 295 -18.82 -14.02 5.05
CA GLN A 295 -18.06 -15.12 5.64
C GLN A 295 -16.99 -15.65 4.67
N ARG A 296 -17.31 -15.83 3.38
CA ARG A 296 -16.32 -16.20 2.36
C ARG A 296 -15.19 -15.17 2.27
N GLN A 297 -15.53 -13.88 2.25
CA GLN A 297 -14.56 -12.79 2.21
C GLN A 297 -13.60 -12.88 3.39
N ALA A 298 -14.09 -13.18 4.61
CA ALA A 298 -13.26 -13.36 5.78
C ALA A 298 -12.29 -14.56 5.66
N ASP A 299 -12.77 -15.69 5.14
CA ASP A 299 -11.95 -16.89 4.94
C ASP A 299 -10.87 -16.67 3.85
N GLU A 300 -11.20 -15.90 2.81
CA GLU A 300 -10.26 -15.51 1.76
C GLU A 300 -9.24 -14.47 2.26
N ILE A 301 -9.64 -13.51 3.09
CA ILE A 301 -8.71 -12.58 3.76
C ILE A 301 -7.62 -13.35 4.50
N VAL A 302 -8.00 -14.40 5.25
CA VAL A 302 -7.02 -15.19 6.01
C VAL A 302 -6.05 -15.91 5.09
N ARG A 303 -6.55 -16.58 4.05
CA ARG A 303 -5.71 -17.31 3.09
C ARG A 303 -4.80 -16.38 2.30
N HIS A 304 -5.36 -15.28 1.77
CA HIS A 304 -4.65 -14.31 0.96
C HIS A 304 -3.54 -13.61 1.75
N TYR A 305 -3.85 -13.03 2.92
CA TYR A 305 -2.83 -12.33 3.71
C TYR A 305 -1.75 -13.28 4.24
N ARG A 306 -2.07 -14.51 4.65
CA ARG A 306 -1.03 -15.48 5.03
C ARG A 306 -0.11 -15.83 3.88
N THR A 307 -0.67 -15.99 2.69
CA THR A 307 0.10 -16.26 1.47
C THR A 307 1.05 -15.13 1.15
N LEU A 308 0.55 -13.88 1.14
CA LEU A 308 1.35 -12.69 0.87
C LEU A 308 2.45 -12.49 1.91
N ILE A 309 2.12 -12.54 3.20
CA ILE A 309 3.10 -12.35 4.29
C ILE A 309 4.11 -13.51 4.34
N GLY A 310 3.71 -14.69 3.91
CA GLY A 310 4.56 -15.88 3.81
C GLY A 310 5.65 -15.77 2.75
N HIS A 311 5.48 -14.89 1.75
CA HIS A 311 6.43 -14.74 0.66
C HIS A 311 7.45 -13.62 0.96
N PRO A 312 8.76 -13.87 0.92
CA PRO A 312 9.79 -12.92 1.35
C PRO A 312 9.86 -11.65 0.50
N SER A 313 9.60 -11.75 -0.80
CA SER A 313 9.66 -10.58 -1.70
C SER A 313 8.49 -9.61 -1.54
N VAL A 314 7.41 -9.97 -0.85
CA VAL A 314 6.30 -9.03 -0.64
C VAL A 314 6.66 -8.07 0.48
N GLU A 315 6.55 -6.76 0.29
CA GLU A 315 6.84 -5.77 1.35
C GLU A 315 5.63 -4.93 1.75
N ALA A 316 4.61 -4.91 0.91
CA ALA A 316 3.36 -4.20 1.15
C ALA A 316 2.15 -4.97 0.63
N VAL A 317 1.03 -4.82 1.33
CA VAL A 317 -0.30 -5.22 0.87
C VAL A 317 -1.26 -4.06 1.11
N THR A 318 -1.87 -3.55 0.04
CA THR A 318 -2.89 -2.50 0.10
C THR A 318 -4.24 -3.08 -0.27
N TYR A 319 -5.18 -3.03 0.67
CA TYR A 319 -6.57 -3.40 0.43
C TYR A 319 -7.34 -2.20 -0.13
N TRP A 320 -8.04 -2.38 -1.24
CA TRP A 320 -8.60 -1.28 -2.03
C TRP A 320 -10.05 -0.96 -1.62
N GLY A 321 -10.20 -0.39 -0.43
CA GLY A 321 -11.47 0.08 0.10
C GLY A 321 -11.71 -0.38 1.53
N LEU A 322 -11.92 0.56 2.46
CA LEU A 322 -12.32 0.22 3.82
C LEU A 322 -13.82 -0.05 3.91
N SER A 323 -14.65 0.85 3.36
CA SER A 323 -16.11 0.78 3.39
C SER A 323 -16.68 0.27 2.07
N ASP A 324 -17.83 -0.40 2.12
CA ASP A 324 -18.69 -0.63 0.95
C ASP A 324 -19.28 0.70 0.42
N ASP A 325 -19.43 1.71 1.29
CA ASP A 325 -19.85 3.04 0.86
C ASP A 325 -18.72 3.72 0.06
N GLY A 326 -19.02 4.10 -1.19
CA GLY A 326 -18.04 4.68 -2.10
C GLY A 326 -16.99 3.71 -2.65
N ALA A 327 -17.15 2.40 -2.45
CA ALA A 327 -16.27 1.39 -3.03
C ALA A 327 -16.25 1.47 -4.56
N TRP A 328 -15.09 1.17 -5.16
CA TRP A 328 -14.94 1.19 -6.62
C TRP A 328 -15.96 0.26 -7.29
N LEU A 329 -16.62 0.76 -8.35
CA LEU A 329 -17.73 0.11 -9.06
C LEU A 329 -18.99 -0.16 -8.21
N GLY A 330 -19.08 0.42 -7.01
CA GLY A 330 -20.12 0.08 -6.04
C GLY A 330 -20.02 -1.37 -5.57
N ALA A 331 -18.84 -1.98 -5.68
CA ALA A 331 -18.63 -3.38 -5.35
C ALA A 331 -18.70 -3.60 -3.83
N PRO A 332 -19.25 -4.75 -3.38
CA PRO A 332 -19.27 -5.12 -1.96
C PRO A 332 -17.89 -5.64 -1.53
N ALA A 333 -16.85 -4.82 -1.69
CA ALA A 333 -15.46 -5.20 -1.46
C ALA A 333 -14.91 -4.69 -0.13
N GLY A 334 -15.59 -3.75 0.53
CA GLY A 334 -15.13 -3.14 1.78
C GLY A 334 -15.00 -4.16 2.91
N LEU A 335 -14.21 -3.81 3.91
CA LEU A 335 -14.11 -4.53 5.19
C LEU A 335 -15.15 -4.04 6.21
N VAL A 336 -15.74 -2.87 5.96
CA VAL A 336 -16.78 -2.21 6.74
C VAL A 336 -18.02 -2.07 5.85
N ARG A 337 -19.20 -2.30 6.40
CA ARG A 337 -20.47 -2.13 5.69
C ARG A 337 -20.77 -0.64 5.51
N SER A 338 -21.68 -0.31 4.59
CA SER A 338 -22.07 1.09 4.34
C SER A 338 -22.68 1.81 5.56
N ASP A 339 -23.15 1.07 6.57
CA ASP A 339 -23.63 1.65 7.84
C ASP A 339 -22.52 1.92 8.87
N GLY A 340 -21.25 1.66 8.51
CA GLY A 340 -20.08 1.84 9.37
C GLY A 340 -19.77 0.65 10.28
N THR A 341 -20.55 -0.44 10.24
CA THR A 341 -20.28 -1.63 11.05
C THR A 341 -19.22 -2.54 10.42
N PRO A 342 -18.27 -3.11 11.19
CA PRO A 342 -17.26 -4.00 10.65
C PRO A 342 -17.87 -5.32 10.15
N LYS A 343 -17.36 -5.83 9.03
CA LYS A 343 -17.66 -7.17 8.52
C LYS A 343 -16.79 -8.23 9.21
N PRO A 344 -17.16 -9.52 9.16
CA PRO A 344 -16.28 -10.62 9.55
C PRO A 344 -14.86 -10.55 8.94
N ALA A 345 -14.74 -10.02 7.72
CA ALA A 345 -13.45 -9.83 7.04
C ALA A 345 -12.54 -8.81 7.76
N TYR A 346 -13.09 -7.72 8.29
CA TYR A 346 -12.35 -6.77 9.13
C TYR A 346 -11.77 -7.47 10.36
N GLU A 347 -12.61 -8.20 11.10
CA GLU A 347 -12.20 -8.90 12.32
C GLU A 347 -11.17 -10.01 12.03
N ALA A 348 -11.29 -10.69 10.89
CA ALA A 348 -10.31 -11.67 10.43
C ALA A 348 -8.95 -11.02 10.16
N LEU A 349 -8.93 -9.90 9.42
CA LEU A 349 -7.71 -9.17 9.11
C LEU A 349 -7.05 -8.60 10.38
N ARG A 350 -7.85 -7.96 11.23
CA ARG A 350 -7.42 -7.41 12.51
C ARG A 350 -6.79 -8.47 13.40
N ARG A 351 -7.37 -9.66 13.48
CA ARG A 351 -6.83 -10.78 14.29
C ARG A 351 -5.45 -11.22 13.80
N LEU A 352 -5.21 -11.20 12.50
CA LEU A 352 -3.87 -11.47 11.95
C LEU A 352 -2.90 -10.36 12.34
N ILE A 353 -3.23 -9.10 12.03
CA ILE A 353 -2.31 -7.96 12.14
C ILE A 353 -2.06 -7.51 13.58
N LYS A 354 -3.09 -7.50 14.43
CA LYS A 354 -3.05 -7.03 15.84
C LYS A 354 -3.13 -8.16 16.86
N GLY A 355 -3.32 -9.41 16.41
CA GLY A 355 -3.24 -10.60 17.24
C GLY A 355 -1.99 -11.41 16.92
N GLU A 356 -2.03 -12.20 15.85
CA GLU A 356 -0.99 -13.18 15.55
C GLU A 356 0.38 -12.58 15.21
N TRP A 357 0.38 -11.45 14.51
CA TRP A 357 1.59 -10.77 14.04
C TRP A 357 1.98 -9.60 14.94
N TRP A 358 1.40 -9.48 16.14
CA TRP A 358 1.61 -8.37 17.04
C TRP A 358 2.10 -8.83 18.40
N LEU A 359 3.02 -8.07 19.01
CA LEU A 359 3.34 -8.23 20.43
C LEU A 359 2.49 -7.24 21.26
N PRO A 360 1.43 -7.68 21.95
CA PRO A 360 0.71 -6.82 22.88
C PRO A 360 1.60 -6.46 24.08
N ALA A 361 1.17 -5.49 24.90
CA ALA A 361 1.83 -5.17 26.15
C ALA A 361 2.06 -6.44 27.00
N THR A 362 3.33 -6.83 27.10
CA THR A 362 3.76 -8.08 27.70
C THR A 362 4.72 -7.79 28.84
N VAL A 363 4.41 -8.32 30.03
CA VAL A 363 5.30 -8.21 31.19
C VAL A 363 6.44 -9.20 31.04
N LEU A 364 7.66 -8.67 31.00
CA LEU A 364 8.91 -9.44 30.96
C LEU A 364 9.77 -9.07 32.17
N ARG A 365 10.82 -9.85 32.43
CA ARG A 365 11.73 -9.60 33.54
C ARG A 365 13.18 -9.57 33.06
N THR A 366 13.91 -8.52 33.42
CA THR A 366 15.34 -8.42 33.15
C THR A 366 16.14 -9.37 34.04
N ASP A 367 17.28 -9.86 33.54
CA ASP A 367 18.23 -10.62 34.37
C ASP A 367 19.00 -9.70 35.34
N ALA A 368 19.91 -10.26 36.14
CA ALA A 368 20.72 -9.47 37.08
C ALA A 368 21.63 -8.42 36.42
N ALA A 369 21.99 -8.62 35.15
CA ALA A 369 22.79 -7.72 34.35
C ALA A 369 21.93 -6.76 33.48
N GLY A 370 20.61 -6.72 33.72
CA GLY A 370 19.69 -5.86 32.97
C GLY A 370 19.41 -6.33 31.55
N HIS A 371 19.76 -7.57 31.19
CA HIS A 371 19.48 -8.08 29.86
C HIS A 371 18.04 -8.56 29.72
N LEU A 372 17.53 -8.44 28.50
CA LEU A 372 16.21 -8.93 28.11
C LEU A 372 16.18 -9.38 26.66
N ASP A 373 15.64 -10.57 26.42
CA ASP A 373 15.41 -11.08 25.06
C ASP A 373 13.97 -10.79 24.63
N VAL A 374 13.81 -10.05 23.54
CA VAL A 374 12.49 -9.77 22.93
C VAL A 374 12.44 -10.41 21.55
N THR A 375 11.43 -11.22 21.29
CA THR A 375 11.14 -11.78 19.96
C THR A 375 9.78 -11.28 19.51
N GLY A 376 9.70 -10.81 18.27
CA GLY A 376 8.45 -10.26 17.74
C GLY A 376 8.53 -10.01 16.25
N PHE A 377 7.42 -9.54 15.68
CA PHE A 377 7.34 -9.18 14.27
C PHE A 377 8.22 -7.96 13.97
N LEU A 378 8.76 -7.84 12.76
CA LEU A 378 9.63 -6.70 12.44
C LEU A 378 8.86 -5.37 12.55
N GLY A 379 9.46 -4.40 13.24
CA GLY A 379 8.82 -3.12 13.53
C GLY A 379 9.39 -2.43 14.76
N ASP A 380 8.73 -1.35 15.18
CA ASP A 380 9.13 -0.57 16.34
C ASP A 380 8.43 -1.05 17.61
N TYR A 381 9.13 -0.92 18.72
CA TYR A 381 8.74 -1.38 20.04
C TYR A 381 9.00 -0.30 21.08
N GLN A 382 8.27 -0.39 22.17
CA GLN A 382 8.48 0.42 23.36
C GLN A 382 8.64 -0.49 24.56
N LEU A 383 9.67 -0.21 25.36
CA LEU A 383 9.83 -0.77 26.70
C LEU A 383 9.45 0.31 27.72
N SER A 384 8.71 -0.07 28.77
CA SER A 384 8.36 0.82 29.87
C SER A 384 8.59 0.20 31.25
N HIS A 385 8.96 1.05 32.21
CA HIS A 385 9.14 0.70 33.62
C HIS A 385 9.05 1.95 34.49
N GLY A 386 8.27 1.90 35.58
CA GLY A 386 8.22 2.99 36.55
C GLY A 386 7.77 4.35 35.97
N GLY A 387 6.90 4.34 34.96
CA GLY A 387 6.43 5.54 34.26
C GLY A 387 7.38 6.10 33.19
N ARG A 388 8.53 5.46 32.99
CA ARG A 388 9.54 5.81 31.98
C ARG A 388 9.49 4.88 30.79
N THR A 389 9.99 5.35 29.65
CA THR A 389 9.95 4.55 28.43
C THR A 389 11.20 4.67 27.58
N ALA A 390 11.45 3.68 26.73
CA ALA A 390 12.50 3.70 25.72
C ALA A 390 12.01 2.97 24.46
N GLY A 391 12.24 3.56 23.29
CA GLY A 391 11.95 2.93 22.00
C GLY A 391 13.12 2.07 21.51
N PHE A 392 12.81 0.99 20.79
CA PHE A 392 13.78 0.20 20.03
C PHE A 392 13.10 -0.42 18.81
N THR A 393 13.88 -0.88 17.84
CA THR A 393 13.38 -1.48 16.61
C THR A 393 13.93 -2.90 16.47
N ILE A 394 13.08 -3.84 16.05
CA ILE A 394 13.50 -5.15 15.54
C ILE A 394 13.48 -5.04 14.01
N ALA A 395 14.63 -4.74 13.42
CA ALA A 395 14.70 -4.33 12.01
C ALA A 395 14.92 -5.49 11.02
N ALA A 396 15.39 -6.65 11.50
CA ALA A 396 15.71 -7.80 10.66
C ALA A 396 15.53 -9.13 11.42
N PRO A 397 15.47 -10.28 10.71
CA PRO A 397 15.35 -11.59 11.34
C PRO A 397 16.56 -11.99 12.20
N GLU A 398 17.75 -11.48 11.86
CA GLU A 398 18.97 -11.74 12.60
C GLU A 398 18.91 -11.10 14.00
N PRO A 399 19.48 -11.74 15.05
CA PRO A 399 19.52 -11.15 16.38
C PRO A 399 20.29 -9.82 16.44
N GLN A 400 19.69 -8.81 17.08
CA GLN A 400 20.22 -7.46 17.18
C GLN A 400 20.53 -7.12 18.65
N LYS A 401 21.74 -6.64 18.95
CA LYS A 401 22.09 -6.17 20.30
C LYS A 401 21.80 -4.68 20.42
N VAL A 402 21.01 -4.29 21.41
CA VAL A 402 20.61 -2.89 21.60
C VAL A 402 20.73 -2.52 23.07
N ALA A 403 21.43 -1.43 23.38
CA ALA A 403 21.40 -0.84 24.70
C ALA A 403 20.37 0.29 24.71
N ILE A 404 19.44 0.26 25.66
CA ILE A 404 18.39 1.28 25.78
C ILE A 404 18.38 1.86 27.19
N ALA A 405 18.30 3.19 27.27
CA ALA A 405 18.17 3.91 28.52
C ALA A 405 16.74 4.43 28.66
N LEU A 406 16.11 4.15 29.79
CA LEU A 406 14.78 4.66 30.11
C LEU A 406 14.83 6.18 30.33
N GLN A 407 13.92 6.89 29.66
CA GLN A 407 13.74 8.34 29.77
C GLN A 407 12.43 8.68 30.48
#